data_AF-A0A968ZEJ8-F1
#
_entry.id   AF-A0A968ZEJ8-F1
#
_cell.length_a   1.000
_cell.length_b   1.000
_cell.length_c   1.000
_cell.angle_alpha   90.00
_cell.angle_beta   90.00
_cell.angle_gamma   90.00
#
_symmetry.space_group_name_H-M   'P 1'
#
loop_
_entity.id
_entity.type
_entity.pdbx_description
1 polymer ?
#
loop_
_entity_poly.entity_id
_entity_poly.type
_entity_poly.pdbx_seq_one_letter_code
_entity_poly.pdbx_strand_id
1 'polypeptide(L)'
;MVQGNQCRRPLNDNQANGVAAISSDDNTVYLLNAYDASGKHREGISISRRTKSGWSPPENMNIKFYYQRSEFSDFNISSNGKAMILAVQRDDSYGDQDLYVSFLEDENTLTWSEPKNLGFGINSDKAEFAPFLASDGKTLFSPLTGTRVLAKAIFFIANC
;
A
#
# COMPACT_ATOMS: atom_id res chain seq x y z
N MET A 1 -16.77 -27.39 -0.04
CA MET A 1 -16.67 -25.92 -0.22
C MET A 1 -16.71 -25.29 1.16
N VAL A 2 -15.61 -24.70 1.63
CA VAL A 2 -15.62 -23.92 2.86
C VAL A 2 -16.39 -22.63 2.55
N GLN A 3 -17.55 -22.42 3.17
CA GLN A 3 -18.18 -21.11 3.18
C GLN A 3 -17.20 -20.17 3.90
N GLY A 4 -16.45 -19.37 3.15
CA GLY A 4 -15.67 -18.28 3.71
C GLY A 4 -16.66 -17.33 4.38
N ASN A 5 -16.57 -17.18 5.70
CA ASN A 5 -17.29 -16.13 6.40
C ASN A 5 -16.88 -14.80 5.76
N GLN A 6 -17.82 -14.12 5.09
CA GLN A 6 -17.55 -12.81 4.50
C GLN A 6 -17.00 -11.87 5.59
N CYS A 7 -16.03 -11.02 5.22
CA CYS A 7 -15.66 -9.88 6.03
C CYS A 7 -16.93 -9.09 6.33
N ARG A 8 -17.24 -8.90 7.62
CA ARG A 8 -18.38 -8.11 8.06
C ARG A 8 -18.01 -6.62 8.00
N ARG A 9 -19.00 -5.74 8.02
CA ARG A 9 -18.76 -4.28 8.15
C ARG A 9 -17.77 -3.98 9.30
N PRO A 10 -16.90 -2.96 9.15
CA PRO A 10 -16.85 -1.96 8.07
C PRO A 10 -16.09 -2.39 6.81
N LEU A 11 -15.47 -3.57 6.78
CA LEU A 11 -14.55 -4.00 5.71
C LEU A 11 -15.22 -4.34 4.38
N ASN A 12 -16.52 -4.64 4.41
CA ASN A 12 -17.32 -5.01 3.25
C ASN A 12 -18.61 -4.19 3.28
N ASP A 13 -18.57 -3.01 2.66
CA ASP A 13 -19.72 -2.14 2.46
C ASP A 13 -19.94 -1.85 0.97
N ASN A 14 -20.88 -0.97 0.63
CA ASN A 14 -21.25 -0.63 -0.74
C ASN A 14 -20.35 0.44 -1.40
N GLN A 15 -19.26 0.81 -0.76
CA GLN A 15 -18.27 1.74 -1.25
C GLN A 15 -17.03 1.00 -1.78
N ALA A 16 -16.09 1.72 -2.41
CA ALA A 16 -14.85 1.12 -2.88
C ALA A 16 -13.99 0.67 -1.68
N ASN A 17 -13.93 -0.64 -1.43
CA ASN A 17 -13.05 -1.25 -0.44
C ASN A 17 -12.25 -2.35 -1.14
N GLY A 18 -11.02 -2.56 -0.71
CA GLY A 18 -10.20 -3.64 -1.24
C GLY A 18 -9.11 -4.06 -0.28
N VAL A 19 -8.74 -5.33 -0.36
CA VAL A 19 -7.53 -5.84 0.26
C VAL A 19 -6.40 -5.64 -0.73
N ALA A 20 -5.39 -4.86 -0.34
CA ALA A 20 -4.21 -4.61 -1.16
C ALA A 20 -3.11 -5.67 -0.93
N ALA A 21 -3.01 -6.20 0.29
CA ALA A 21 -2.04 -7.23 0.64
C ALA A 21 -2.47 -8.02 1.89
N ILE A 22 -1.83 -9.17 2.09
CA ILE A 22 -1.89 -9.97 3.31
C ILE A 22 -0.45 -10.21 3.76
N SER A 23 -0.17 -10.11 5.06
CA SER A 23 1.15 -10.41 5.62
C SER A 23 1.49 -11.89 5.44
N SER A 24 2.79 -12.19 5.36
CA SER A 24 3.29 -13.55 5.12
C SER A 24 2.94 -14.56 6.23
N ASP A 25 2.56 -14.07 7.42
CA ASP A 25 2.10 -14.88 8.55
C ASP A 25 0.56 -15.00 8.62
N ASP A 26 -0.17 -14.50 7.60
CA ASP A 26 -1.63 -14.47 7.50
C ASP A 26 -2.36 -13.76 8.66
N ASN A 27 -1.64 -12.99 9.48
CA ASN A 27 -2.22 -12.31 10.64
C ASN A 27 -2.62 -10.85 10.38
N THR A 28 -2.23 -10.25 9.25
CA THR A 28 -2.54 -8.86 8.91
C THR A 28 -3.08 -8.77 7.49
N VAL A 29 -4.22 -8.11 7.32
CA VAL A 29 -4.71 -7.65 6.01
C VAL A 29 -4.46 -6.15 5.89
N TYR A 30 -4.01 -5.73 4.73
CA TYR A 30 -3.80 -4.34 4.37
C TYR A 30 -4.94 -3.89 3.47
N LEU A 31 -5.53 -2.75 3.79
CA LEU A 31 -6.80 -2.30 3.24
C LEU A 31 -6.61 -0.98 2.51
N LEU A 32 -7.26 -0.85 1.37
CA LEU A 32 -7.48 0.44 0.73
C LEU A 32 -8.36 1.31 1.64
N ASN A 33 -8.03 2.60 1.68
CA ASN A 33 -8.67 3.64 2.48
C ASN A 33 -8.33 3.63 3.97
N ALA A 34 -8.48 4.80 4.58
CA ALA A 34 -8.51 4.99 6.02
C ALA A 34 -9.97 5.04 6.50
N TYR A 35 -10.27 4.32 7.59
CA TYR A 35 -11.62 4.21 8.15
C TYR A 35 -11.74 5.03 9.44
N ASP A 36 -12.87 5.67 9.64
CA ASP A 36 -13.24 6.25 10.93
C ASP A 36 -14.03 5.27 11.81
N ALA A 37 -14.30 5.66 13.06
CA ALA A 37 -15.02 4.83 14.02
C ALA A 37 -16.46 4.49 13.59
N SER A 38 -17.04 5.25 12.65
CA SER A 38 -18.38 4.99 12.09
C SER A 38 -18.35 4.04 10.88
N GLY A 39 -17.16 3.70 10.38
CA GLY A 39 -16.96 2.90 9.18
C GLY A 39 -17.01 3.71 7.88
N LYS A 40 -17.14 5.03 7.96
CA LYS A 40 -16.93 5.90 6.79
C LYS A 40 -15.44 5.95 6.50
N HIS A 41 -15.09 6.03 5.21
CA HIS A 41 -13.70 6.07 4.80
C HIS A 41 -13.31 7.39 4.14
N ARG A 42 -12.01 7.59 4.08
CA ARG A 42 -11.30 8.66 3.36
C ARG A 42 -10.04 8.07 2.74
N GLU A 43 -9.40 8.85 1.88
CA GLU A 43 -8.09 8.49 1.35
C GLU A 43 -7.10 8.13 2.46
N GLY A 44 -6.37 7.04 2.25
CA GLY A 44 -5.40 6.52 3.21
C GLY A 44 -5.30 5.01 3.11
N ILE A 45 -4.66 4.43 4.11
CA ILE A 45 -4.40 2.99 4.19
C ILE A 45 -4.68 2.55 5.63
N SER A 46 -5.28 1.38 5.78
CA SER A 46 -5.50 0.76 7.09
C SER A 46 -4.98 -0.68 7.11
N ILE A 47 -4.86 -1.21 8.32
CA ILE A 47 -4.69 -2.65 8.54
C ILE A 47 -5.82 -3.20 9.38
N SER A 48 -6.09 -4.48 9.21
CA SER A 48 -6.85 -5.25 10.19
C SER A 48 -6.07 -6.52 10.56
N ARG A 49 -6.14 -6.89 11.84
CA ARG A 49 -5.40 -8.03 12.38
C ARG A 49 -6.32 -9.19 12.66
N ARG A 50 -5.82 -10.40 12.45
CA ARG A 50 -6.53 -11.63 12.73
C ARG A 50 -6.70 -11.80 14.24
N THR A 51 -7.91 -12.15 14.65
CA THR A 51 -8.28 -12.47 16.03
C THR A 51 -8.92 -13.85 16.08
N LYS A 52 -9.16 -14.38 17.28
CA LYS A 52 -9.87 -15.67 17.46
C LYS A 52 -11.28 -15.68 16.86
N SER A 53 -11.91 -14.51 16.73
CA SER A 53 -13.30 -14.35 16.28
C SER A 53 -13.45 -13.72 14.89
N GLY A 54 -12.35 -13.48 14.17
CA GLY A 54 -12.35 -12.83 12.86
C GLY A 54 -11.33 -11.69 12.77
N TRP A 55 -11.57 -10.72 11.91
CA TRP A 55 -10.69 -9.57 11.71
C TRP A 55 -11.00 -8.45 12.70
N SER A 56 -9.98 -7.73 13.18
CA SER A 56 -10.15 -6.57 14.05
C SER A 56 -10.81 -5.41 13.30
N PRO A 57 -11.34 -4.39 13.99
CA PRO A 57 -11.59 -3.10 13.36
C PRO A 57 -10.33 -2.58 12.64
N PRO A 58 -10.48 -1.86 11.50
CA PRO A 58 -9.35 -1.26 10.81
C PRO A 58 -8.61 -0.26 11.70
N GLU A 59 -7.29 -0.28 11.65
CA GLU A 59 -6.41 0.70 12.25
C GLU A 59 -5.72 1.49 11.13
N ASN A 60 -5.81 2.81 11.16
CA ASN A 60 -5.22 3.66 10.12
C ASN A 60 -3.70 3.69 10.24
N MET A 61 -3.02 3.59 9.10
CA MET A 61 -1.59 3.84 9.00
C MET A 61 -1.32 5.34 8.97
N ASN A 62 -0.32 5.77 9.74
CA ASN A 62 0.11 7.16 9.84
C ASN A 62 1.24 7.44 8.84
N ILE A 63 0.88 7.64 7.57
CA ILE A 63 1.85 7.98 6.52
C ILE A 63 2.13 9.49 6.58
N LYS A 64 3.38 9.85 6.89
CA LYS A 64 3.79 11.26 6.98
C LYS A 64 3.59 11.96 5.64
N PHE A 65 3.00 13.17 5.68
CA PHE A 65 2.75 14.00 4.49
C PHE A 65 2.04 13.26 3.34
N TYR A 66 1.12 12.36 3.68
CA TYR A 66 0.32 11.66 2.69
C TYR A 66 -0.69 12.61 2.04
N TYR A 67 -0.65 12.64 0.71
CA TYR A 67 -1.68 13.20 -0.15
C TYR A 67 -1.58 12.48 -1.50
N GLN A 68 -2.69 12.48 -2.22
CA GLN A 68 -2.81 11.89 -3.54
C GLN A 68 -3.81 12.74 -4.34
N ARG A 69 -3.59 12.97 -5.64
CA ARG A 69 -4.44 13.85 -6.46
C ARG A 69 -5.30 13.12 -7.50
N SER A 70 -5.10 11.82 -7.67
CA SER A 70 -5.84 11.01 -8.64
C SER A 70 -7.18 10.54 -8.04
N GLU A 71 -8.10 10.06 -8.86
CA GLU A 71 -9.27 9.33 -8.36
C GLU A 71 -8.92 7.90 -7.93
N PHE A 72 -7.73 7.44 -8.31
CA PHE A 72 -7.25 6.08 -8.07
C PHE A 72 -5.98 6.08 -7.23
N SER A 73 -5.84 5.05 -6.39
CA SER A 73 -4.61 4.76 -5.69
C SER A 73 -4.49 3.25 -5.49
N ASP A 74 -3.28 2.73 -5.68
CA ASP A 74 -2.95 1.34 -5.37
C ASP A 74 -1.72 1.31 -4.49
N PHE A 75 -1.53 0.22 -3.76
CA PHE A 75 -0.29 -0.01 -3.04
C PHE A 75 0.01 -1.49 -2.87
N ASN A 76 1.25 -1.78 -2.52
CA ASN A 76 1.70 -3.09 -2.10
C ASN A 76 2.65 -2.99 -0.91
N ILE A 77 2.64 -4.01 -0.07
CA ILE A 77 3.50 -4.11 1.11
C ILE A 77 4.48 -5.25 0.89
N SER A 78 5.76 -4.96 1.17
CA SER A 78 6.82 -5.96 1.21
C SER A 78 6.49 -7.15 2.10
N SER A 79 7.04 -8.31 1.78
CA SER A 79 6.84 -9.57 2.52
C SER A 79 7.18 -9.50 4.02
N ASN A 80 8.09 -8.59 4.40
CA ASN A 80 8.50 -8.36 5.80
C ASN A 80 7.71 -7.23 6.48
N GLY A 81 6.77 -6.58 5.79
CA GLY A 81 5.93 -5.52 6.34
C GLY A 81 6.62 -4.17 6.55
N LYS A 82 7.86 -3.96 6.07
CA LYS A 82 8.66 -2.77 6.41
C LYS A 82 8.77 -1.72 5.31
N ALA A 83 8.46 -2.10 4.07
CA ALA A 83 8.38 -1.20 2.93
C ALA A 83 7.00 -1.27 2.26
N MET A 84 6.52 -0.12 1.83
CA MET A 84 5.28 0.09 1.10
C MET A 84 5.61 0.74 -0.23
N ILE A 85 5.10 0.17 -1.32
CA ILE A 85 5.14 0.78 -2.65
C ILE A 85 3.75 1.32 -2.95
N LEU A 86 3.66 2.61 -3.26
CA LEU A 86 2.41 3.29 -3.58
C LEU A 86 2.40 3.66 -5.06
N ALA A 87 1.25 3.52 -5.72
CA ALA A 87 0.97 4.12 -7.02
C ALA A 87 -0.01 5.28 -6.81
N VAL A 88 0.51 6.51 -6.78
CA VAL A 88 -0.25 7.72 -6.43
C VAL A 88 0.19 8.91 -7.29
N GLN A 89 -0.70 9.89 -7.44
CA GLN A 89 -0.35 11.18 -8.05
C GLN A 89 0.05 12.19 -6.99
N ARG A 90 1.27 12.73 -7.08
CA ARG A 90 1.78 13.83 -6.25
C ARG A 90 2.39 14.91 -7.14
N ASP A 91 2.80 16.01 -6.54
CA ASP A 91 3.30 17.19 -7.26
C ASP A 91 4.60 16.91 -8.04
N ASP A 92 5.35 15.92 -7.59
CA ASP A 92 6.60 15.45 -8.17
C ASP A 92 6.43 14.23 -9.08
N SER A 93 5.20 13.84 -9.42
CA SER A 93 4.94 12.76 -10.38
C SER A 93 5.32 13.15 -11.82
N TYR A 94 5.87 12.20 -12.58
CA TYR A 94 6.18 12.37 -14.02
C TYR A 94 4.94 12.14 -14.90
N GLY A 95 4.11 11.14 -14.55
CA GLY A 95 2.86 10.82 -15.22
C GLY A 95 1.63 11.23 -14.40
N ASP A 96 0.54 10.47 -14.53
CA ASP A 96 -0.63 10.60 -13.67
C ASP A 96 -0.32 10.02 -12.29
N GLN A 97 -0.46 8.71 -12.11
CA GLN A 97 0.08 8.00 -10.95
C GLN A 97 1.53 7.58 -11.19
N ASP A 98 2.39 7.79 -10.20
CA ASP A 98 3.78 7.34 -10.17
C ASP A 98 3.99 6.38 -9.00
N LEU A 99 5.06 5.58 -9.08
CA LEU A 99 5.50 4.72 -7.98
C LEU A 99 6.35 5.47 -6.96
N TYR A 100 5.95 5.36 -5.69
CA TYR A 100 6.63 5.90 -4.51
C TYR A 100 6.98 4.78 -3.54
N VAL A 101 7.98 5.00 -2.69
CA VAL A 101 8.29 4.11 -1.56
C VAL A 101 8.12 4.84 -0.23
N SER A 102 7.54 4.15 0.76
CA SER A 102 7.47 4.57 2.15
C SER A 102 7.94 3.43 3.05
N PHE A 103 8.60 3.76 4.16
CA PHE A 103 9.17 2.80 5.10
C PHE A 103 8.49 2.89 6.47
N LEU A 104 8.33 1.75 7.12
CA LEU A 104 7.81 1.69 8.48
C LEU A 104 8.86 2.24 9.45
N GLU A 105 8.50 3.29 10.17
CA GLU A 105 9.38 3.95 11.14
C GLU A 105 9.05 3.54 12.59
N ASP A 106 7.77 3.28 12.88
CA ASP A 106 7.33 2.79 14.20
C ASP A 106 6.14 1.84 14.06
N GLU A 107 6.35 0.58 14.43
CA GLU A 107 5.37 -0.50 14.43
C GLU A 107 4.23 -0.27 15.44
N ASN A 108 4.49 0.38 16.57
CA ASN A 108 3.48 0.57 17.63
C ASN A 108 2.46 1.64 17.26
N THR A 109 2.90 2.67 16.54
CA THR A 109 2.06 3.78 16.10
C THR A 109 1.65 3.67 14.64
N LEU A 110 2.06 2.60 13.95
CA LEU A 110 1.93 2.42 12.50
C LEU A 110 2.39 3.65 11.73
N THR A 111 3.50 4.26 12.14
CA THR A 111 4.05 5.45 11.50
C THR A 111 4.92 5.05 10.33
N TRP A 112 4.62 5.62 9.16
CA TRP A 112 5.33 5.40 7.91
C TRP A 112 5.96 6.70 7.43
N SER A 113 7.14 6.58 6.81
CA SER A 113 7.88 7.71 6.27
C SER A 113 7.09 8.43 5.18
N GLU A 114 7.50 9.65 4.85
CA GLU A 114 6.97 10.34 3.68
C GLU A 114 7.23 9.50 2.41
N PRO A 115 6.24 9.36 1.50
CA PRO A 115 6.45 8.70 0.22
C PRO A 115 7.51 9.42 -0.61
N LYS A 116 8.56 8.70 -1.00
CA LYS A 116 9.63 9.20 -1.89
C LYS A 116 9.43 8.67 -3.30
N ASN A 117 9.39 9.54 -4.32
CA ASN A 117 9.24 9.15 -5.72
C ASN A 117 10.41 8.24 -6.14
N LEU A 118 10.13 7.15 -6.85
CA LEU A 118 11.15 6.19 -7.29
C LEU A 118 12.00 6.65 -8.49
N GLY A 119 11.64 7.79 -9.08
CA GLY A 119 12.38 8.47 -10.13
C GLY A 119 12.07 7.99 -11.54
N PHE A 120 12.51 8.80 -12.51
CA PHE A 120 12.37 8.49 -13.93
C PHE A 120 13.16 7.22 -14.31
N GLY A 121 12.56 6.37 -15.14
CA GLY A 121 13.11 5.07 -15.53
C GLY A 121 12.55 3.90 -14.73
N ILE A 122 12.07 4.15 -13.50
CA ILE A 122 11.08 3.31 -12.84
C ILE A 122 9.68 3.83 -13.18
N ASN A 123 9.48 5.13 -13.01
CA ASN A 123 8.29 5.83 -13.47
C ASN A 123 8.45 6.25 -14.93
N SER A 124 7.30 6.39 -15.61
CA SER A 124 7.18 6.85 -16.99
C SER A 124 6.33 8.13 -17.06
N ASP A 125 6.08 8.63 -18.27
CA ASP A 125 5.13 9.72 -18.52
C ASP A 125 3.66 9.25 -18.51
N LYS A 126 3.41 7.98 -18.16
CA LYS A 126 2.08 7.35 -18.09
C LYS A 126 1.74 6.94 -16.66
N ALA A 127 0.48 6.61 -16.43
CA ALA A 127 -0.01 6.16 -15.13
C ALA A 127 0.54 4.77 -14.76
N GLU A 128 1.33 4.67 -13.70
CA GLU A 128 1.70 3.40 -13.08
C GLU A 128 0.59 2.95 -12.12
N PHE A 129 0.28 1.65 -12.08
CA PHE A 129 -0.80 1.10 -11.26
C PHE A 129 -0.47 -0.32 -10.80
N ALA A 130 -1.22 -0.85 -9.82
CA ALA A 130 -1.08 -2.21 -9.31
C ALA A 130 0.38 -2.66 -9.04
N PRO A 131 1.17 -1.92 -8.23
CA PRO A 131 2.54 -2.31 -7.95
C PRO A 131 2.59 -3.66 -7.22
N PHE A 132 3.59 -4.48 -7.50
CA PHE A 132 3.83 -5.72 -6.75
C PHE A 132 5.33 -5.89 -6.46
N LEU A 133 5.70 -5.84 -5.18
CA LEU A 133 7.06 -6.09 -4.71
C LEU A 133 7.21 -7.57 -4.35
N ALA A 134 8.11 -8.25 -5.05
CA ALA A 134 8.41 -9.65 -4.81
C ALA A 134 9.04 -9.88 -3.42
N SER A 135 8.97 -11.12 -2.96
CA SER A 135 9.47 -11.53 -1.65
C SER A 135 10.98 -11.36 -1.45
N ASP A 136 11.75 -11.21 -2.52
CA ASP A 136 13.18 -10.88 -2.48
C ASP A 136 13.45 -9.44 -2.03
N GLY A 137 12.41 -8.61 -1.91
CA GLY A 137 12.48 -7.18 -1.58
C GLY A 137 13.19 -6.34 -2.65
N LYS A 138 13.47 -6.95 -3.80
CA LYS A 138 14.35 -6.43 -4.86
C LYS A 138 13.69 -6.39 -6.22
N THR A 139 12.58 -7.06 -6.44
CA THR A 139 11.94 -7.12 -7.75
C THR A 139 10.57 -6.48 -7.68
N LEU A 140 10.37 -5.40 -8.44
CA LEU A 140 9.11 -4.68 -8.55
C LEU A 140 8.47 -4.94 -9.91
N PHE A 141 7.18 -5.25 -9.93
CA PHE A 141 6.36 -5.42 -11.13
C PHE A 141 5.31 -4.30 -11.22
N SER A 142 5.16 -3.69 -12.40
CA SER A 142 4.07 -2.76 -12.76
C SER A 142 3.66 -2.99 -14.22
N PRO A 143 2.37 -2.86 -14.59
CA PRO A 143 1.86 -3.23 -15.91
C PRO A 143 2.40 -2.42 -17.08
N LEU A 144 2.70 -1.13 -16.90
CA LEU A 144 3.13 -0.26 -18.00
C LEU A 144 4.63 -0.32 -18.29
N THR A 145 5.44 -0.56 -17.27
CA THR A 145 6.88 -0.68 -17.49
C THR A 145 7.27 -2.02 -18.08
N GLY A 146 6.51 -3.11 -17.88
CA GLY A 146 6.85 -4.45 -18.40
C GLY A 146 8.27 -4.93 -18.04
N THR A 147 8.92 -4.22 -17.12
CA THR A 147 10.37 -4.25 -16.90
C THR A 147 10.63 -4.91 -15.56
N ARG A 148 11.56 -5.87 -15.55
CA ARG A 148 12.21 -6.34 -14.31
C ARG A 148 13.01 -5.18 -13.75
N VAL A 149 12.39 -4.31 -12.97
CA VAL A 149 13.15 -3.32 -12.22
C VAL A 149 13.85 -4.09 -11.11
N LEU A 150 15.14 -4.36 -11.31
CA LEU A 150 16.04 -4.65 -10.20
C LEU A 150 15.98 -3.42 -9.30
N ALA A 151 15.29 -3.53 -8.18
CA ALA A 151 15.09 -2.50 -7.17
C ALA A 151 16.39 -2.18 -6.42
N LYS A 152 17.47 -1.90 -7.17
CA LYS A 152 18.58 -1.10 -6.68
C LYS A 152 18.04 0.18 -6.05
N ALA A 153 16.99 0.80 -6.62
CA ALA A 153 16.38 2.02 -6.09
C ALA A 153 15.81 1.90 -4.67
N ILE A 154 15.12 0.80 -4.31
CA ILE A 154 14.60 0.62 -2.93
C ILE A 154 15.76 0.53 -1.92
N PHE A 155 16.85 -0.14 -2.27
CA PHE A 155 18.04 -0.25 -1.41
C PHE A 155 18.83 1.06 -1.31
N PHE A 156 18.87 1.88 -2.37
CA PHE A 156 19.52 3.20 -2.33
C PHE A 156 18.72 4.21 -1.50
N ILE A 157 17.38 4.18 -1.56
CA ILE A 157 16.53 5.13 -0.81
C ILE A 157 16.47 4.79 0.68
N ALA A 158 16.67 3.52 1.07
CA ALA A 158 16.70 3.09 2.47
C ALA A 158 18.03 3.40 3.21
N ASN A 159 19.10 3.81 2.50
CA ASN A 159 20.43 4.06 3.08
C ASN A 159 20.92 5.52 2.93
N CYS A 160 20.01 6.46 2.71
CA CYS A 160 20.29 7.90 2.69
C CYS A 160 19.47 8.63 3.76
#